data_AF-A0A2E1AEY4-F1
#
_entry.id   AF-A0A2E1AEY4-F1
#
_cell.length_a   1.000
_cell.length_b   1.000
_cell.length_c   1.000
_cell.angle_alpha   90.00
_cell.angle_beta   90.00
_cell.angle_gamma   90.00
#
_symmetry.space_group_name_H-M   'P 1'
#
loop_
_entity.id
_entity.type
_entity.pdbx_description
1 polymer ?
#
loop_
_entity_poly.entity_id
_entity_poly.type
_entity_poly.pdbx_seq_one_letter_code
_entity_poly.pdbx_strand_id
1 'polypeptide(L)'
;MTSQLTTDTAANKVKPNGRAIQTPVDALIGGVARRVGGSKAKEVERFIKFAIVGTIGFLVDFGTLNLLQATVLPPVNAAGEDIGINVAIATTISFFAAVTSNFTWNRFWTYPDSRSRSIRHQLSKFTLVSISGWLVRSTWITLAYLPIGNLLYPAIGSSSLFSGMSPEEATAKIGTNVALFIGVFVVMIWNFFANRYWTYNDVD
;
A
#
# COMPACT_ATOMS: atom_id res chain seq x y z
N MET A 1 51.70 -32.15 -13.27
CA MET A 1 51.16 -30.80 -13.46
C MET A 1 49.67 -30.93 -13.80
N THR A 2 48.83 -31.03 -12.77
CA THR A 2 47.83 -30.02 -12.37
C THR A 2 46.72 -29.86 -13.42
N SER A 3 45.68 -30.70 -13.34
CA SER A 3 44.42 -30.44 -12.60
C SER A 3 43.44 -29.58 -13.41
N GLN A 4 42.64 -30.23 -14.26
CA GLN A 4 41.36 -29.68 -14.70
C GLN A 4 40.34 -29.87 -13.57
N LEU A 5 40.24 -28.85 -12.72
CA LEU A 5 39.17 -28.67 -11.75
C LEU A 5 38.36 -27.45 -12.21
N THR A 6 37.57 -27.64 -13.26
CA THR A 6 36.44 -26.74 -13.53
C THR A 6 35.39 -27.06 -12.49
N THR A 7 35.45 -26.35 -11.37
CA THR A 7 34.40 -26.30 -10.37
C THR A 7 33.14 -25.74 -11.02
N ASP A 8 32.30 -26.66 -11.48
CA ASP A 8 30.94 -26.43 -11.91
C ASP A 8 30.10 -26.18 -10.64
N THR A 9 30.32 -25.02 -10.00
CA THR A 9 29.50 -24.56 -8.89
C THR A 9 28.25 -23.93 -9.48
N ALA A 10 27.43 -24.76 -10.13
CA ALA A 10 26.01 -24.47 -10.29
C ALA A 10 25.45 -24.39 -8.86
N ALA A 11 25.40 -23.17 -8.33
CA ALA A 11 24.79 -22.89 -7.04
C ALA A 11 23.36 -23.39 -7.10
N ASN A 12 23.17 -24.58 -6.53
CA ASN A 12 21.89 -25.22 -6.35
C ASN A 12 21.10 -24.30 -5.43
N LYS A 13 20.36 -23.35 -6.00
CA LYS A 13 19.39 -22.53 -5.27
C LYS A 13 18.35 -23.49 -4.75
N VAL A 14 18.58 -23.99 -3.53
CA VAL A 14 17.57 -24.71 -2.75
C VAL A 14 16.36 -23.78 -2.71
N LYS A 15 15.34 -24.08 -3.52
CA LYS A 15 14.09 -23.32 -3.53
C LYS A 15 13.53 -23.43 -2.12
N PRO A 16 13.39 -22.32 -1.38
CA PRO A 16 12.86 -22.39 -0.03
C PRO A 16 11.48 -23.03 -0.10
N ASN A 17 11.28 -24.07 0.73
CA ASN A 17 10.08 -24.90 0.81
C ASN A 17 8.92 -24.15 1.48
N GLY A 18 8.74 -22.89 1.14
CA GLY A 18 7.74 -22.03 1.71
C GLY A 18 6.45 -22.14 0.91
N ARG A 19 5.61 -23.15 1.17
CA ARG A 19 4.24 -23.15 0.65
C ARG A 19 3.53 -21.84 1.00
N ALA A 20 2.99 -21.18 -0.02
CA ALA A 20 2.14 -20.00 0.14
C ALA A 20 0.95 -20.33 1.02
N ILE A 21 0.50 -19.37 1.83
CA ILE A 21 -0.85 -19.48 2.40
C ILE A 21 -1.82 -19.48 1.22
N GLN A 22 -2.69 -20.48 1.15
CA GLN A 22 -3.77 -20.52 0.16
C GLN A 22 -5.05 -20.01 0.81
N THR A 23 -5.75 -19.16 0.09
CA THR A 23 -6.99 -18.50 0.51
C THR A 23 -8.09 -18.79 -0.52
N PRO A 24 -9.38 -18.78 -0.12
CA PRO A 24 -10.49 -19.00 -1.05
C PRO A 24 -10.52 -18.01 -2.23
N VAL A 25 -10.01 -16.80 -2.02
CA VAL A 25 -9.94 -15.76 -3.06
C VAL A 25 -8.85 -16.02 -4.10
N ASP A 26 -7.87 -16.90 -3.84
CA ASP A 26 -6.81 -17.22 -4.82
C ASP A 26 -7.37 -17.78 -6.13
N ALA A 27 -8.43 -18.58 -6.06
CA ALA A 27 -9.07 -19.14 -7.26
C ALA A 27 -9.69 -18.05 -8.15
N LEU A 28 -10.32 -17.05 -7.53
CA LEU A 28 -10.91 -15.90 -8.23
C LEU A 28 -9.81 -15.02 -8.83
N ILE A 29 -8.77 -14.70 -8.05
CA ILE A 29 -7.63 -13.90 -8.50
C ILE A 29 -6.96 -14.59 -9.69
N GLY A 30 -6.65 -15.88 -9.59
CA GLY A 30 -6.06 -16.65 -10.67
C GLY A 30 -6.98 -16.76 -11.90
N GLY A 31 -8.30 -16.77 -11.71
CA GLY A 31 -9.27 -16.67 -12.79
C GLY A 31 -9.18 -15.35 -13.55
N VAL A 32 -9.17 -14.22 -12.84
CA VAL A 32 -9.04 -12.88 -13.42
C VAL A 32 -7.67 -12.69 -14.09
N ALA A 33 -6.59 -13.10 -13.43
CA ALA A 33 -5.24 -12.96 -13.93
C ALA A 33 -5.00 -13.72 -15.24
N ARG A 34 -5.58 -14.92 -15.37
CA ARG A 34 -5.51 -15.72 -16.60
C ARG A 34 -6.24 -15.07 -17.78
N ARG A 35 -7.24 -14.21 -17.55
CA ARG A 35 -7.92 -13.46 -18.64
C ARG A 35 -7.01 -12.45 -19.32
N VAL A 36 -5.99 -11.93 -18.61
CA VAL A 36 -4.99 -11.01 -19.19
C VAL A 36 -4.00 -11.78 -20.10
N GLY A 37 -3.95 -13.11 -19.98
CA GLY A 37 -3.24 -14.01 -20.90
C GLY A 37 -1.72 -14.12 -20.71
N GLY A 38 -1.19 -15.32 -20.99
CA GLY A 38 0.24 -15.56 -21.23
C GLY A 38 1.18 -15.42 -20.03
N SER A 39 2.42 -15.01 -20.30
CA SER A 39 3.54 -14.90 -19.33
C SER A 39 3.33 -13.85 -18.24
N LYS A 40 2.32 -12.97 -18.38
CA LYS A 40 2.03 -11.88 -17.42
C LYS A 40 1.03 -12.26 -16.32
N ALA A 41 0.32 -13.38 -16.45
CA ALA A 41 -0.72 -13.77 -15.49
C ALA A 41 -0.19 -13.84 -14.03
N LYS A 42 1.04 -14.32 -13.84
CA LYS A 42 1.66 -14.40 -12.51
C LYS A 42 1.87 -13.03 -11.86
N GLU A 43 2.28 -12.04 -12.65
CA GLU A 43 2.48 -10.67 -12.15
C GLU A 43 1.15 -9.97 -11.88
N VAL A 44 0.12 -10.23 -12.70
CA VAL A 44 -1.24 -9.74 -12.43
C VAL A 44 -1.80 -10.34 -11.14
N GLU A 45 -1.60 -11.64 -10.89
CA GLU A 45 -1.98 -12.27 -9.62
C GLU A 45 -1.28 -11.61 -8.42
N ARG A 46 0.04 -11.40 -8.51
CA ARG A 46 0.82 -10.70 -7.48
C ARG A 46 0.33 -9.27 -7.26
N PHE A 47 0.02 -8.55 -8.33
CA PHE A 47 -0.51 -7.18 -8.25
C PHE A 47 -1.86 -7.13 -7.55
N ILE A 48 -2.80 -8.03 -7.91
CA ILE A 48 -4.11 -8.09 -7.26
C ILE A 48 -3.97 -8.46 -5.78
N LYS A 49 -3.13 -9.45 -5.44
CA LYS A 49 -2.83 -9.79 -4.04
C LYS A 49 -2.24 -8.60 -3.28
N PHE A 50 -1.27 -7.92 -3.88
CA PHE A 50 -0.65 -6.72 -3.30
C PHE A 50 -1.68 -5.61 -3.05
N ALA A 51 -2.60 -5.37 -3.99
CA ALA A 51 -3.67 -4.38 -3.85
C ALA A 51 -4.66 -4.76 -2.73
N ILE A 52 -5.03 -6.04 -2.62
CA ILE A 52 -5.88 -6.55 -1.53
C ILE A 52 -5.18 -6.35 -0.19
N VAL A 53 -3.92 -6.75 -0.09
CA VAL A 53 -3.12 -6.56 1.13
C VAL A 53 -3.04 -5.08 1.49
N GLY A 54 -2.73 -4.20 0.53
CA GLY A 54 -2.72 -2.76 0.75
C GLY A 54 -4.05 -2.21 1.27
N THR A 55 -5.17 -2.72 0.77
CA THR A 55 -6.52 -2.37 1.25
C THR A 55 -6.73 -2.81 2.69
N ILE A 56 -6.31 -4.03 3.04
CA ILE A 56 -6.35 -4.53 4.42
C ILE A 56 -5.53 -3.63 5.34
N GLY A 57 -4.32 -3.25 4.92
CA GLY A 57 -3.47 -2.30 5.68
C GLY A 57 -4.13 -0.96 5.91
N PHE A 58 -4.81 -0.40 4.90
CA PHE A 58 -5.58 0.83 5.06
C PHE A 58 -6.70 0.69 6.09
N LEU A 59 -7.44 -0.42 6.08
CA LEU A 59 -8.48 -0.67 7.08
C LEU A 59 -7.91 -0.84 8.49
N VAL A 60 -6.75 -1.49 8.62
CA VAL A 60 -6.03 -1.61 9.89
C VAL A 60 -5.58 -0.24 10.38
N ASP A 61 -5.03 0.60 9.51
CA ASP A 61 -4.59 1.96 9.83
C ASP A 61 -5.76 2.80 10.32
N PHE A 62 -6.79 2.93 9.47
CA PHE A 62 -7.99 3.71 9.75
C PHE A 62 -8.70 3.22 11.02
N GLY A 63 -8.91 1.90 11.14
CA GLY A 63 -9.57 1.31 12.29
C GLY A 63 -8.78 1.54 13.58
N THR A 64 -7.46 1.35 13.55
CA THR A 64 -6.59 1.53 14.72
C THR A 64 -6.54 2.99 15.15
N LEU A 65 -6.40 3.92 14.21
CA LEU A 65 -6.37 5.35 14.48
C LEU A 65 -7.66 5.80 15.16
N ASN A 66 -8.82 5.45 14.60
CA ASN A 66 -10.12 5.81 15.14
C ASN A 66 -10.35 5.17 16.52
N LEU A 67 -9.96 3.91 16.71
CA LEU A 67 -10.09 3.24 18.00
C LEU A 67 -9.25 3.93 19.07
N LEU A 68 -7.98 4.23 18.77
CA LEU A 68 -7.09 4.92 19.71
C LEU A 68 -7.62 6.31 20.05
N GLN A 69 -8.06 7.08 19.05
CA GLN A 69 -8.62 8.41 19.26
C GLN A 69 -9.96 8.38 20.02
N ALA A 70 -10.76 7.33 19.87
CA ALA A 70 -12.01 7.20 20.60
C ALA A 70 -11.84 6.73 22.06
N THR A 71 -10.67 6.19 22.43
CA THR A 71 -10.49 5.51 23.72
C THR A 71 -9.32 6.05 24.54
N VAL A 72 -8.08 5.85 24.07
CA VAL A 72 -6.85 6.06 24.88
C VAL A 72 -6.16 7.38 24.56
N LEU A 73 -6.28 7.87 23.33
CA LEU A 73 -5.55 9.02 22.79
C LEU A 73 -6.50 10.03 22.13
N PRO A 74 -7.46 10.60 22.88
CA PRO A 74 -8.40 11.56 22.32
C PRO A 74 -7.68 12.76 21.69
N PRO A 75 -8.12 13.24 20.52
CA PRO A 75 -7.47 14.33 19.81
C PRO A 75 -7.72 15.69 20.47
N VAL A 76 -8.78 15.80 21.28
CA VAL A 76 -9.17 17.01 22.01
C VAL A 76 -9.41 16.69 23.48
N ASN A 77 -9.17 17.67 24.35
CA ASN A 77 -9.50 17.53 25.78
C ASN A 77 -10.98 17.86 26.05
N ALA A 78 -11.39 17.75 27.32
CA ALA A 78 -12.77 18.06 27.73
C ALA A 78 -13.18 19.53 27.52
N ALA A 79 -12.22 20.45 27.36
CA ALA A 79 -12.44 21.85 27.05
C ALA A 79 -12.47 22.15 25.54
N GLY A 80 -12.25 21.12 24.70
CA GLY A 80 -12.21 21.26 23.23
C GLY A 80 -10.87 21.74 22.68
N GLU A 81 -9.80 21.73 23.49
CA GLU A 81 -8.45 22.13 23.04
C GLU A 81 -7.73 20.95 22.40
N ASP A 82 -7.01 21.21 21.31
CA ASP A 82 -6.26 20.20 20.56
C ASP A 82 -5.09 19.61 21.36
N ILE A 83 -5.04 18.29 21.42
CA ILE A 83 -3.94 17.51 21.99
C ILE A 83 -3.10 16.93 20.85
N GLY A 84 -2.32 17.79 20.19
CA GLY A 84 -1.52 17.40 19.01
C GLY A 84 -0.59 16.20 19.25
N ILE A 85 -0.07 16.02 20.48
CA ILE A 85 0.77 14.87 20.82
C ILE A 85 0.01 13.54 20.78
N ASN A 86 -1.27 13.51 21.18
CA ASN A 86 -2.10 12.31 21.11
C ASN A 86 -2.34 11.91 19.65
N VAL A 87 -2.64 12.89 18.80
CA VAL A 87 -2.82 12.67 17.35
C VAL A 87 -1.54 12.10 16.73
N ALA A 88 -0.38 12.67 17.05
CA ALA A 88 0.90 12.20 16.54
C ALA A 88 1.20 10.75 16.99
N ILE A 89 0.98 10.42 18.26
CA ILE A 89 1.19 9.06 18.79
C ILE A 89 0.20 8.07 18.15
N ALA A 90 -1.09 8.40 18.08
CA ALA A 90 -2.11 7.52 17.51
C ALA A 90 -1.85 7.24 16.01
N THR A 91 -1.48 8.29 15.25
CA THR A 91 -1.11 8.17 13.83
C THR A 91 0.15 7.33 13.66
N THR A 92 1.13 7.47 14.54
CA THR A 92 2.36 6.68 14.50
C THR A 92 2.08 5.19 14.76
N ILE A 93 1.28 4.87 15.79
CA ILE A 93 0.95 3.48 16.15
C ILE A 93 0.14 2.80 15.05
N SER A 94 -0.90 3.48 14.54
CA SER A 94 -1.73 2.97 13.45
C SER A 94 -0.92 2.71 12.17
N PHE A 95 -0.02 3.63 11.81
CA PHE A 95 0.88 3.46 10.67
C PHE A 95 1.77 2.21 10.83
N PHE A 96 2.40 2.01 11.99
CA PHE A 96 3.23 0.81 12.22
C PHE A 96 2.42 -0.49 12.21
N ALA A 97 1.19 -0.47 12.75
CA ALA A 97 0.29 -1.61 12.68
C ALA A 97 -0.06 -1.97 11.23
N ALA A 98 -0.36 -0.96 10.39
CA ALA A 98 -0.65 -1.13 8.98
C ALA A 98 0.55 -1.65 8.18
N VAL A 99 1.74 -1.08 8.38
CA VAL A 99 2.99 -1.53 7.72
C VAL A 99 3.30 -2.98 8.10
N THR A 100 3.15 -3.34 9.38
CA THR A 100 3.40 -4.70 9.87
C THR A 100 2.41 -5.70 9.28
N SER A 101 1.12 -5.34 9.25
CA SER A 101 0.07 -6.14 8.59
C SER A 101 0.39 -6.36 7.11
N ASN A 102 0.66 -5.28 6.38
CA ASN A 102 0.97 -5.33 4.96
C ASN A 102 2.22 -6.16 4.65
N PHE A 103 3.28 -5.98 5.42
CA PHE A 103 4.50 -6.75 5.25
C PHE A 103 4.27 -8.24 5.52
N THR A 104 3.53 -8.57 6.58
CA THR A 104 3.20 -9.94 6.96
C THR A 104 2.45 -10.64 5.82
N TRP A 105 1.34 -10.06 5.36
CA TRP A 105 0.58 -10.64 4.27
C TRP A 105 1.36 -10.69 2.95
N ASN A 106 2.13 -9.66 2.63
CA ASN A 106 2.96 -9.70 1.42
C ASN A 106 4.03 -10.80 1.49
N ARG A 107 4.64 -11.05 2.65
CA ARG A 107 5.65 -12.09 2.80
C ARG A 107 5.08 -13.51 2.80
N PHE A 108 3.88 -13.72 3.35
CA PHE A 108 3.30 -15.06 3.47
C PHE A 108 2.33 -15.45 2.34
N TRP A 109 1.75 -14.47 1.65
CA TRP A 109 0.73 -14.69 0.63
C TRP A 109 1.11 -14.15 -0.75
N THR A 110 1.56 -12.89 -0.87
CA THR A 110 1.93 -12.29 -2.17
C THR A 110 3.27 -12.83 -2.71
N TYR A 111 4.28 -12.92 -1.85
CA TYR A 111 5.66 -13.30 -2.16
C TYR A 111 6.21 -14.39 -1.23
N PRO A 112 5.54 -15.54 -1.11
CA PRO A 112 5.92 -16.63 -0.21
C PRO A 112 7.31 -17.20 -0.48
N ASP A 113 7.79 -17.08 -1.72
CA ASP A 113 9.09 -17.58 -2.18
C ASP A 113 10.26 -16.71 -1.68
N SER A 114 10.01 -15.45 -1.30
CA SER A 114 11.06 -14.52 -0.84
C SER A 114 11.50 -14.76 0.62
N ARG A 115 10.99 -15.83 1.26
CA ARG A 115 11.21 -16.12 2.68
C ARG A 115 12.62 -16.58 3.04
N SER A 116 13.46 -16.92 2.06
CA SER A 116 14.87 -17.27 2.28
C SER A 116 15.72 -16.09 2.76
N ARG A 117 15.28 -14.85 2.53
CA ARG A 117 15.97 -13.63 2.97
C ARG A 117 15.60 -13.22 4.39
N SER A 118 16.53 -12.47 5.02
CA SER A 118 16.34 -11.84 6.34
C SER A 118 15.08 -10.97 6.37
N ILE A 119 14.23 -11.22 7.37
CA ILE A 119 13.00 -10.47 7.63
C ILE A 119 13.30 -8.99 7.83
N ARG A 120 14.34 -8.66 8.62
CA ARG A 120 14.68 -7.26 8.96
C ARG A 120 15.00 -6.46 7.72
N HIS A 121 15.83 -7.01 6.84
CA HIS A 121 16.23 -6.33 5.61
C HIS A 121 15.07 -6.10 4.64
N GLN A 122 14.18 -7.09 4.48
CA GLN A 122 12.99 -6.90 3.64
C GLN A 122 12.00 -5.93 4.26
N LEU A 123 11.78 -5.98 5.58
CA LEU A 123 10.89 -5.04 6.27
C LEU A 123 11.41 -3.61 6.12
N SER A 124 12.70 -3.36 6.33
CA SER A 124 13.30 -2.03 6.14
C SER A 124 13.07 -1.51 4.71
N LYS A 125 13.34 -2.33 3.68
CA LYS A 125 13.07 -1.94 2.29
C LYS A 125 11.60 -1.66 2.03
N PHE A 126 10.72 -2.57 2.46
CA PHE A 126 9.27 -2.42 2.32
C PHE A 126 8.76 -1.14 2.96
N THR A 127 9.20 -0.85 4.19
CA THR A 127 8.85 0.37 4.92
C THR A 127 9.38 1.61 4.21
N LEU A 128 10.62 1.61 3.73
CA LEU A 128 11.19 2.74 2.97
C LEU A 128 10.39 3.03 1.69
N VAL A 129 10.03 2.00 0.93
CA VAL A 129 9.20 2.14 -0.26
C VAL A 129 7.81 2.67 0.15
N SER A 130 7.20 2.12 1.21
CA SER A 130 5.88 2.55 1.68
C SER A 130 5.86 4.02 2.11
N ILE A 131 6.86 4.48 2.86
CA ILE A 131 7.02 5.88 3.29
C ILE A 131 7.22 6.78 2.07
N SER A 132 8.07 6.39 1.13
CA SER A 132 8.31 7.16 -0.09
C SER A 132 7.04 7.34 -0.91
N GLY A 133 6.26 6.26 -1.07
CA GLY A 133 4.96 6.32 -1.73
C GLY A 133 3.98 7.22 -0.99
N TRP A 134 3.93 7.15 0.34
CA TRP A 134 3.09 8.02 1.15
C TRP A 134 3.46 9.50 0.96
N LEU A 135 4.75 9.85 0.99
CA LEU A 135 5.22 11.22 0.77
C LEU A 135 4.82 11.74 -0.61
N VAL A 136 5.12 10.96 -1.67
CA VAL A 136 4.77 11.34 -3.05
C VAL A 136 3.26 11.55 -3.20
N ARG A 137 2.45 10.66 -2.64
CA ARG A 137 0.98 10.79 -2.65
C ARG A 137 0.53 12.05 -1.93
N SER A 138 1.04 12.31 -0.73
CA SER A 138 0.66 13.47 0.07
C SER A 138 1.04 14.77 -0.62
N THR A 139 2.26 14.87 -1.15
CA THR A 139 2.70 16.03 -1.94
C THR A 139 1.84 16.23 -3.18
N TRP A 140 1.51 15.16 -3.91
CA TRP A 140 0.60 15.22 -5.06
C TRP A 140 -0.76 15.80 -4.68
N ILE A 141 -1.40 15.28 -3.62
CA ILE A 141 -2.73 15.74 -3.19
C ILE A 141 -2.68 17.23 -2.83
N THR A 142 -1.71 17.64 -2.02
CA THR A 142 -1.55 19.04 -1.58
C THR A 142 -1.40 20.00 -2.76
N LEU A 143 -0.71 19.59 -3.83
CA LEU A 143 -0.50 20.44 -5.00
C LEU A 143 -1.66 20.38 -6.02
N ALA A 144 -2.31 19.22 -6.14
CA ALA A 144 -3.26 18.96 -7.23
C ALA A 144 -4.73 19.22 -6.85
N TYR A 145 -5.08 19.26 -5.56
CA TYR A 145 -6.49 19.34 -5.15
C TYR A 145 -7.19 20.61 -5.68
N LEU A 146 -6.61 21.81 -5.54
CA LEU A 146 -7.24 23.04 -6.04
C LEU A 146 -7.36 23.07 -7.57
N PRO A 147 -6.28 22.81 -8.35
CA PRO A 147 -6.39 22.77 -9.81
C PRO A 147 -7.46 21.81 -10.32
N ILE A 148 -7.52 20.59 -9.75
CA ILE A 148 -8.51 19.57 -10.13
C ILE A 148 -9.92 20.00 -9.70
N GLY A 149 -10.07 20.55 -8.50
CA GLY A 149 -11.34 21.06 -7.99
C GLY A 149 -11.91 22.13 -8.92
N ASN A 150 -11.11 23.13 -9.27
CA ASN A 150 -11.52 24.22 -10.17
C ASN A 150 -11.90 23.72 -11.56
N LEU A 151 -11.21 22.69 -12.06
CA LEU A 151 -11.52 22.09 -13.36
C LEU A 151 -12.86 21.35 -13.35
N LEU A 152 -13.19 20.65 -12.26
CA LEU A 152 -14.34 19.75 -12.19
C LEU A 152 -15.60 20.39 -11.58
N TYR A 153 -15.45 21.41 -10.74
CA TYR A 153 -16.57 22.09 -10.09
C TYR A 153 -17.67 22.54 -11.07
N PRO A 154 -17.36 23.13 -12.24
CA PRO A 154 -18.41 23.52 -13.20
C PRO A 154 -19.27 22.36 -13.70
N ALA A 155 -18.74 21.13 -13.69
CA ALA A 155 -19.44 19.95 -14.19
C ALA A 155 -20.27 19.23 -13.12
N ILE A 156 -19.78 19.17 -11.87
CA ILE A 156 -20.37 18.32 -10.81
C ILE A 156 -20.65 19.05 -9.49
N GLY A 157 -20.21 20.31 -9.36
CA GLY A 157 -20.29 21.10 -8.13
C GLY A 157 -21.70 21.50 -7.71
N SER A 158 -22.65 21.56 -8.66
CA SER A 158 -24.07 21.84 -8.41
C SER A 158 -24.90 20.58 -8.12
N SER A 159 -24.27 19.40 -8.05
CA SER A 159 -24.97 18.16 -7.72
C SER A 159 -25.46 18.15 -6.27
N SER A 160 -26.53 17.39 -6.01
CA SER A 160 -27.10 17.24 -4.66
C SER A 160 -26.11 16.66 -3.64
N LEU A 161 -25.02 16.03 -4.09
CA LEU A 161 -23.95 15.52 -3.23
C LEU A 161 -23.22 16.63 -2.46
N PHE A 162 -23.25 17.86 -2.96
CA PHE A 162 -22.59 19.03 -2.36
C PHE A 162 -23.60 20.08 -1.86
N SER A 163 -24.89 19.71 -1.73
CA SER A 163 -25.90 20.61 -1.20
C SER A 163 -25.56 21.05 0.23
N GLY A 164 -25.61 22.35 0.48
CA GLY A 164 -25.30 22.93 1.80
C GLY A 164 -23.81 23.20 2.04
N MET A 165 -22.93 22.92 1.08
CA MET A 165 -21.53 23.38 1.10
C MET A 165 -21.39 24.70 0.35
N SER A 166 -20.43 25.54 0.76
CA SER A 166 -20.05 26.69 -0.04
C SER A 166 -19.38 26.24 -1.37
N PRO A 167 -19.36 27.08 -2.42
CA PRO A 167 -18.66 26.75 -3.65
C PRO A 167 -17.18 26.41 -3.45
N GLU A 168 -16.51 27.09 -2.51
CA GLU A 168 -15.10 26.86 -2.18
C GLU A 168 -14.90 25.50 -1.50
N GLU A 169 -15.76 25.15 -0.55
CA GLU A 169 -15.74 23.85 0.13
C GLU A 169 -16.00 22.71 -0.84
N ALA A 170 -17.00 22.84 -1.70
CA ALA A 170 -17.34 21.85 -2.70
C ALA A 170 -16.17 21.65 -3.68
N THR A 171 -15.55 22.74 -4.15
CA THR A 171 -14.37 22.73 -5.02
C THR A 171 -13.20 21.99 -4.36
N ALA A 172 -12.85 22.35 -3.12
CA ALA A 172 -11.77 21.72 -2.38
C ALA A 172 -12.04 20.22 -2.14
N LYS A 173 -13.29 19.86 -1.82
CA LYS A 173 -13.69 18.47 -1.55
C LYS A 173 -13.68 17.60 -2.81
N ILE A 174 -14.20 18.11 -3.93
CA ILE A 174 -14.11 17.44 -5.25
C ILE A 174 -12.64 17.21 -5.59
N GLY A 175 -11.85 18.28 -5.56
CA GLY A 175 -10.44 18.27 -5.89
C GLY A 175 -9.64 17.28 -5.05
N THR A 176 -9.85 17.29 -3.73
CA THR A 176 -9.14 16.42 -2.80
C THR A 176 -9.47 14.95 -3.05
N ASN A 177 -10.75 14.59 -3.24
CA ASN A 177 -11.14 13.20 -3.46
C ASN A 177 -10.61 12.65 -4.80
N VAL A 178 -10.65 13.46 -5.87
CA VAL A 178 -10.13 13.05 -7.17
C VAL A 178 -8.60 12.97 -7.14
N ALA A 179 -7.91 13.96 -6.56
CA ALA A 179 -6.47 13.93 -6.38
C ALA A 179 -6.03 12.72 -5.53
N LEU A 180 -6.77 12.42 -4.46
CA LEU A 180 -6.55 11.25 -3.61
C LEU A 180 -6.69 9.96 -4.41
N PHE A 181 -7.77 9.78 -5.17
CA PHE A 181 -7.99 8.58 -5.97
C PHE A 181 -6.86 8.34 -6.96
N ILE A 182 -6.47 9.37 -7.73
CA ILE A 182 -5.35 9.31 -8.67
C ILE A 182 -4.05 9.00 -7.94
N GLY A 183 -3.77 9.73 -6.86
CA GLY A 183 -2.53 9.59 -6.10
C GLY A 183 -2.38 8.19 -5.50
N VAL A 184 -3.45 7.65 -4.89
CA VAL A 184 -3.47 6.28 -4.36
C VAL A 184 -3.24 5.27 -5.47
N PHE A 185 -3.94 5.40 -6.60
CA PHE A 185 -3.82 4.46 -7.72
C PHE A 185 -2.40 4.43 -8.30
N VAL A 186 -1.83 5.60 -8.60
CA VAL A 186 -0.46 5.73 -9.14
C VAL A 186 0.56 5.21 -8.15
N VAL A 187 0.47 5.63 -6.88
CA VAL A 187 1.42 5.20 -5.86
C VAL A 187 1.30 3.71 -5.57
N MET A 188 0.11 3.11 -5.66
CA MET A 188 -0.07 1.66 -5.52
C MET A 188 0.68 0.89 -6.62
N ILE A 189 0.58 1.32 -7.87
CA ILE A 189 1.31 0.72 -9.00
C ILE A 189 2.82 0.86 -8.78
N TRP A 190 3.29 2.06 -8.43
CA TRP A 190 4.71 2.29 -8.13
C TRP A 190 5.19 1.43 -6.95
N ASN A 191 4.43 1.37 -5.86
CA ASN A 191 4.75 0.56 -4.68
C ASN A 191 4.87 -0.92 -5.04
N PHE A 192 3.96 -1.43 -5.88
CA PHE A 192 4.00 -2.80 -6.35
C PHE A 192 5.31 -3.09 -7.08
N PHE A 193 5.66 -2.28 -8.09
CA PHE A 193 6.86 -2.51 -8.89
C PHE A 193 8.14 -2.29 -8.10
N ALA A 194 8.20 -1.25 -7.27
CA ALA A 194 9.34 -1.01 -6.38
C ALA A 194 9.56 -2.21 -5.44
N ASN A 195 8.50 -2.73 -4.80
CA ASN A 195 8.64 -3.91 -3.96
C ASN A 195 8.97 -5.17 -4.76
N ARG A 196 8.35 -5.38 -5.92
CA ARG A 196 8.60 -6.53 -6.80
C ARG A 196 10.06 -6.63 -7.24
N TYR A 197 10.66 -5.51 -7.63
CA TYR A 197 12.01 -5.47 -8.21
C TYR A 197 13.11 -5.14 -7.21
N TRP A 198 12.80 -4.54 -6.05
CA TRP A 198 13.81 -4.17 -5.05
C TRP A 198 13.70 -4.92 -3.72
N THR A 199 12.49 -5.09 -3.18
CA THR A 199 12.25 -5.79 -1.91
C THR A 199 12.26 -7.31 -2.09
N TYR A 200 11.59 -7.80 -3.13
CA TYR A 200 11.36 -9.21 -3.45
C TYR A 200 12.02 -9.61 -4.77
N ASN A 201 13.21 -9.07 -5.02
CA ASN A 201 13.96 -9.24 -6.26
C ASN A 201 14.47 -10.67 -6.52
N ASP A 202 14.32 -11.55 -5.54
CA ASP A 202 14.71 -12.95 -5.57
C ASP A 202 13.59 -13.89 -6.02
N VAL A 203 12.42 -13.34 -6.31
CA VAL A 203 11.25 -14.09 -6.72
C VAL A 203 11.17 -14.16 -8.25
N ASP A 204 11.13 -15.39 -8.78
CA ASP A 204 10.90 -15.69 -10.20
C ASP A 204 9.44 -15.45 -10.58
#